data_AF-A0A9F2IBP5-F1
#
_entry.id   AF-A0A9F2IBP5-F1
#
_cell.length_a   1.000
_cell.length_b   1.000
_cell.length_c   1.000
_cell.angle_alpha   90.00
_cell.angle_beta   90.00
_cell.angle_gamma   90.00
#
_symmetry.space_group_name_H-M   'P 1'
#
loop_
_entity.id
_entity.type
_entity.pdbx_description
1 polymer ?
#
loop_
_entity_poly.entity_id
_entity_poly.type
_entity_poly.pdbx_seq_one_letter_code
_entity_poly.pdbx_strand_id
1 'polypeptide(L)'
;RYTFASTLSHLRRTNTPIGRDGKIAKPRQLHNTHWGLVCPAETPEGQACGLVKNLALMCYITVGTPSEPIIDYMAQRNMEVLEEFEPQNSPNATKVFVNGVWVGVHRDPTHLVNTVKDLRRTNFISHEVSLVRDIRDREFKIFTDAGRVCRPLFVVETNPKNERNGQLVLTKDHVMKLEEDKDLPMDLSPEERREMYYGWEGLVNSGAVEYVDAEEEETIMIVMTPEDLDISKKLQDGFIIDTPAGQTDLNSRVKSAPNATSHTWTHCEIHPSMILGICASIIP
;
A
#
# COMPACT_ATOMS: atom_id res chain seq x y z
N ARG A 1 -14.79 -25.07 17.28
CA ARG A 1 -14.59 -23.67 17.73
C ARG A 1 -14.10 -23.75 19.17
N TYR A 2 -12.80 -23.54 19.41
CA TYR A 2 -12.21 -23.70 20.75
C TYR A 2 -12.21 -22.40 21.55
N THR A 3 -11.73 -21.31 20.93
CA THR A 3 -11.74 -19.96 21.50
C THR A 3 -12.23 -18.95 20.47
N PHE A 4 -12.58 -17.75 20.93
CA PHE A 4 -12.96 -16.65 20.05
C PHE A 4 -11.80 -16.28 19.10
N ALA A 5 -10.60 -16.08 19.64
CA ALA A 5 -9.39 -15.79 18.87
C ALA A 5 -9.07 -16.88 17.82
N SER A 6 -9.22 -18.16 18.19
CA SER A 6 -9.04 -19.27 17.25
C SER A 6 -10.03 -19.24 16.09
N THR A 7 -11.27 -18.78 16.33
CA THR A 7 -12.29 -18.67 15.29
C THR A 7 -11.94 -17.55 14.30
N LEU A 8 -11.48 -16.40 14.80
CA LEU A 8 -11.03 -15.29 13.95
C LEU A 8 -9.78 -15.65 13.15
N SER A 9 -8.77 -16.26 13.77
CA SER A 9 -7.56 -16.75 13.09
C SER A 9 -7.91 -17.73 11.97
N HIS A 10 -8.85 -18.64 12.21
CA HIS A 10 -9.28 -19.61 11.19
C HIS A 10 -9.91 -18.95 9.95
N LEU A 11 -10.63 -17.82 10.11
CA LEU A 11 -11.21 -17.07 8.99
C LEU A 11 -10.15 -16.37 8.12
N ARG A 12 -8.98 -16.07 8.69
CA ARG A 12 -7.88 -15.36 8.00
C ARG A 12 -6.77 -16.30 7.51
N ARG A 13 -7.04 -17.60 7.52
CA ARG A 13 -6.10 -18.63 7.11
C ARG A 13 -6.09 -18.78 5.59
N THR A 14 -4.91 -18.79 5.00
CA THR A 14 -4.66 -19.16 3.61
C THR A 14 -3.87 -20.46 3.53
N ASN A 15 -4.23 -21.32 2.57
CA ASN A 15 -3.60 -22.61 2.38
C ASN A 15 -2.95 -22.67 0.99
N THR A 16 -1.65 -22.97 0.97
CA THR A 16 -0.93 -23.18 -0.29
C THR A 16 -1.30 -24.54 -0.86
N PRO A 17 -1.73 -24.67 -2.14
CA PRO A 17 -2.20 -25.93 -2.74
C PRO A 17 -1.04 -26.86 -3.10
N ILE A 18 -0.18 -27.18 -2.12
CA ILE A 18 0.97 -28.07 -2.28
C ILE A 18 0.78 -29.27 -1.36
N GLY A 19 1.06 -30.47 -1.89
CA GLY A 19 1.04 -31.71 -1.12
C GLY A 19 1.97 -31.63 0.09
N ARG A 20 1.48 -32.04 1.26
CA ARG A 20 2.23 -31.96 2.52
C ARG A 20 3.42 -32.90 2.57
N ASP A 21 3.45 -33.90 1.69
CA ASP A 21 4.51 -34.91 1.58
C ASP A 21 5.79 -34.37 0.89
N GLY A 22 5.68 -33.23 0.21
CA GLY A 22 6.81 -32.59 -0.45
C GLY A 22 7.72 -31.84 0.54
N LYS A 23 9.00 -32.25 0.60
CA LYS A 23 10.09 -31.50 1.29
C LYS A 23 10.59 -30.29 0.46
N ILE A 24 9.67 -29.55 -0.16
CA ILE A 24 10.05 -28.36 -0.93
C ILE A 24 10.19 -27.19 0.06
N ALA A 25 11.42 -26.70 0.24
CA ALA A 25 11.73 -25.66 1.23
C ALA A 25 11.26 -24.25 0.79
N LYS A 26 11.42 -23.90 -0.49
CA LYS A 26 11.17 -22.54 -1.02
C LYS A 26 9.80 -21.94 -0.67
N PRO A 27 8.65 -22.62 -0.88
CA PRO A 27 7.34 -22.04 -0.58
C PRO A 27 7.06 -21.93 0.93
N ARG A 28 7.83 -22.63 1.76
CA ARG A 28 7.69 -22.64 3.22
C ARG A 28 8.51 -21.55 3.91
N GLN A 29 9.60 -21.12 3.27
CA GLN A 29 10.46 -20.07 3.79
C GLN A 29 9.70 -18.73 3.80
N LEU A 30 9.91 -17.95 4.85
CA LEU A 30 9.42 -16.58 4.90
C LEU A 30 10.15 -15.76 3.82
N HIS A 31 9.40 -15.14 2.93
CA HIS A 31 9.92 -14.26 1.89
C HIS A 31 9.67 -12.80 2.28
N ASN A 32 10.53 -11.89 1.82
CA ASN A 32 10.44 -10.47 2.17
C ASN A 32 9.12 -9.83 1.71
N THR A 33 8.56 -10.29 0.58
CA THR A 33 7.25 -9.86 0.07
C THR A 33 6.07 -10.25 0.98
N HIS A 34 6.28 -11.04 2.04
CA HIS A 34 5.22 -11.30 3.02
C HIS A 34 5.03 -10.15 4.01
N TRP A 35 6.00 -9.24 4.13
CA TRP A 35 5.97 -8.17 5.12
C TRP A 35 4.71 -7.31 4.97
N GLY A 36 3.98 -7.10 6.07
CA GLY A 36 2.75 -6.32 6.08
C GLY A 36 1.51 -6.98 5.48
N LEU A 37 1.66 -8.12 4.77
CA LEU A 37 0.55 -8.85 4.15
C LEU A 37 0.19 -10.12 4.93
N VAL A 38 1.21 -10.84 5.40
CA VAL A 38 1.07 -12.11 6.12
C VAL A 38 1.79 -12.03 7.45
N CYS A 39 1.21 -12.63 8.48
CA CYS A 39 1.87 -12.72 9.78
C CYS A 39 3.17 -13.54 9.69
N PRO A 40 4.32 -13.02 10.16
CA PRO A 40 5.59 -13.74 10.10
C PRO A 40 5.67 -14.92 11.07
N ALA A 41 4.87 -14.92 12.15
CA ALA A 41 4.96 -15.89 13.24
C ALA A 41 3.82 -16.92 13.26
N GLU A 42 2.64 -16.59 12.73
CA GLU A 42 1.43 -17.41 12.88
C GLU A 42 1.35 -18.51 11.80
N THR A 43 2.08 -19.61 12.02
CA THR A 43 2.06 -20.82 11.16
C THR A 43 2.06 -22.08 12.03
N PRO A 44 1.37 -23.17 11.64
CA PRO A 44 1.41 -24.42 12.41
C PRO A 44 2.79 -25.08 12.36
N GLU A 45 3.13 -25.81 13.41
CA GLU A 45 4.33 -26.64 13.46
C GLU A 45 4.24 -27.85 12.51
N GLY A 46 5.40 -28.38 12.09
CA GLY A 46 5.49 -29.65 11.36
C GLY A 46 5.21 -29.53 9.86
N GLN A 47 4.47 -30.50 9.30
CA GLN A 47 4.31 -30.67 7.85
C GLN A 47 3.58 -29.51 7.17
N ALA A 48 2.81 -28.71 7.90
CA ALA A 48 2.09 -27.55 7.37
C ALA A 48 2.84 -26.22 7.57
N CYS A 49 4.01 -26.24 8.21
CA CYS A 49 4.82 -25.04 8.47
C CYS A 49 5.15 -24.33 7.16
N GLY A 50 4.83 -23.03 7.13
CA GLY A 50 5.00 -22.13 5.98
C GLY A 50 4.01 -22.33 4.82
N LEU A 51 3.24 -23.43 4.80
CA LEU A 51 2.18 -23.67 3.79
C LEU A 51 0.84 -23.08 4.21
N VAL A 52 0.56 -23.14 5.50
CA VAL A 52 -0.58 -22.48 6.12
C VAL A 52 -0.11 -21.16 6.68
N LYS A 53 -0.70 -20.08 6.16
CA LYS A 53 -0.36 -18.70 6.49
C LYS A 53 -1.60 -18.00 7.03
N ASN A 54 -1.41 -16.94 7.80
CA ASN A 54 -2.51 -16.10 8.30
C ASN A 54 -2.28 -14.66 7.87
N LEU A 55 -3.33 -13.99 7.42
CA LEU A 55 -3.26 -12.59 6.97
C LEU A 55 -2.91 -11.65 8.14
N ALA A 56 -2.08 -10.65 7.87
CA ALA A 56 -1.72 -9.59 8.81
C ALA A 56 -2.94 -8.72 9.17
N LEU A 57 -3.01 -8.09 10.35
CA LEU A 57 -4.21 -7.38 10.86
C LEU A 57 -4.86 -6.45 9.83
N MET A 58 -4.07 -5.62 9.15
CA MET A 58 -4.57 -4.65 8.16
C MET A 58 -4.61 -5.18 6.72
N CYS A 59 -4.28 -6.45 6.49
CA CYS A 59 -4.34 -7.03 5.15
C CYS A 59 -5.78 -7.07 4.63
N TYR A 60 -5.95 -6.51 3.43
CA TYR A 60 -7.16 -6.48 2.65
C TYR A 60 -7.00 -7.39 1.41
N ILE A 61 -8.08 -8.04 0.98
CA ILE A 61 -8.11 -8.83 -0.25
C ILE A 61 -9.04 -8.11 -1.22
N THR A 62 -8.53 -7.80 -2.40
CA THR A 62 -9.28 -7.12 -3.47
C THR A 62 -10.46 -7.96 -3.96
N VAL A 63 -11.58 -7.29 -4.19
CA VAL A 63 -12.80 -7.89 -4.74
C VAL A 63 -12.79 -7.83 -6.28
N GLY A 64 -12.03 -6.89 -6.84
CA GLY A 64 -11.86 -6.71 -8.27
C GLY A 64 -12.86 -5.72 -8.86
N THR A 65 -12.42 -5.03 -9.91
CA THR A 65 -13.20 -4.00 -10.60
C THR A 65 -13.09 -4.12 -12.12
N PRO A 66 -14.14 -3.72 -12.87
CA PRO A 66 -14.10 -3.74 -14.33
C PRO A 66 -12.94 -2.86 -14.86
N SER A 67 -12.22 -3.38 -15.84
CA SER A 67 -11.03 -2.73 -16.41
C SER A 67 -11.34 -1.80 -17.58
N GLU A 68 -12.48 -2.01 -18.25
CA GLU A 68 -12.87 -1.28 -19.46
C GLU A 68 -12.90 0.25 -19.26
N PRO A 69 -13.47 0.80 -18.16
CA PRO A 69 -13.51 2.25 -17.96
C PRO A 69 -12.13 2.90 -17.88
N ILE A 70 -11.15 2.18 -17.35
CA ILE A 70 -9.78 2.68 -17.20
C ILE A 70 -9.09 2.69 -18.58
N ILE A 71 -9.32 1.66 -19.40
CA ILE A 71 -8.78 1.58 -20.77
C ILE A 71 -9.34 2.73 -21.62
N ASP A 72 -10.65 2.94 -21.59
CA ASP A 72 -11.31 4.03 -22.33
C ASP A 72 -10.80 5.41 -21.89
N TYR A 73 -10.62 5.60 -20.58
CA TYR A 73 -10.05 6.83 -20.03
C TYR A 73 -8.62 7.09 -20.55
N MET A 74 -7.77 6.07 -20.56
CA MET A 74 -6.40 6.20 -21.04
C MET A 74 -6.36 6.48 -22.55
N ALA A 75 -7.21 5.83 -23.34
CA ALA A 75 -7.33 6.07 -24.79
C ALA A 75 -7.69 7.54 -25.09
N GLN A 76 -8.61 8.13 -24.32
CA GLN A 76 -8.97 9.55 -24.44
C GLN A 76 -7.83 10.51 -24.05
N ARG A 77 -6.81 10.02 -23.34
CA ARG A 77 -5.65 10.79 -22.84
C ARG A 77 -4.38 10.52 -23.62
N ASN A 78 -4.50 10.28 -24.94
CA ASN A 78 -3.37 10.08 -25.85
C ASN A 78 -2.59 8.78 -25.64
N MET A 79 -3.22 7.75 -25.06
CA MET A 79 -2.73 6.38 -25.21
C MET A 79 -3.05 5.90 -26.63
N GLU A 80 -2.03 5.49 -27.37
CA GLU A 80 -2.18 4.87 -28.68
C GLU A 80 -2.55 3.40 -28.47
N VAL A 81 -3.67 2.96 -29.05
CA VAL A 81 -4.12 1.58 -28.95
C VAL A 81 -3.16 0.68 -29.73
N LEU A 82 -2.98 -0.57 -29.27
CA LEU A 82 -2.01 -1.50 -29.85
C LEU A 82 -2.20 -1.71 -31.35
N GLU A 83 -3.44 -1.75 -31.84
CA GLU A 83 -3.76 -1.95 -33.26
C GLU A 83 -3.28 -0.82 -34.16
N GLU A 84 -3.16 0.40 -33.63
CA GLU A 84 -2.73 1.60 -34.35
C GLU A 84 -1.23 1.87 -34.17
N PHE A 85 -0.55 1.09 -33.32
CA PHE A 85 0.84 1.31 -32.96
C PHE A 85 1.81 0.79 -34.02
N GLU A 86 2.65 1.68 -34.55
CA GLU A 86 3.80 1.34 -35.38
C GLU A 86 5.12 1.47 -34.60
N PRO A 87 5.84 0.36 -34.35
CA PRO A 87 7.10 0.37 -33.59
C PRO A 87 8.19 1.29 -34.15
N GLN A 88 8.18 1.53 -35.46
CA GLN A 88 9.16 2.40 -36.12
C GLN A 88 8.96 3.88 -35.77
N ASN A 89 7.72 4.31 -35.54
CA ASN A 89 7.40 5.71 -35.28
C ASN A 89 7.69 6.12 -33.83
N SER A 90 7.70 5.16 -32.90
CA SER A 90 7.89 5.44 -31.47
C SER A 90 8.59 4.28 -30.73
N PRO A 91 9.90 4.06 -30.98
CA PRO A 91 10.65 2.93 -30.42
C PRO A 91 10.86 3.01 -28.90
N ASN A 92 10.66 4.20 -28.31
CA ASN A 92 10.84 4.47 -26.88
C ASN A 92 9.52 4.70 -26.13
N ALA A 93 8.38 4.41 -26.76
CA ALA A 93 7.09 4.50 -26.08
C ALA A 93 7.00 3.47 -24.95
N THR A 94 6.31 3.85 -23.87
CA THR A 94 6.08 2.96 -22.72
C THR A 94 4.86 2.10 -23.01
N LYS A 95 4.98 0.79 -22.79
CA LYS A 95 3.88 -0.15 -23.00
C LYS A 95 2.91 -0.08 -21.83
N VAL A 96 1.61 -0.14 -22.10
CA VAL A 96 0.56 -0.15 -21.08
C VAL A 96 -0.07 -1.53 -21.04
N PHE A 97 -0.03 -2.17 -19.87
CA PHE A 97 -0.62 -3.47 -19.61
C PHE A 97 -1.77 -3.32 -18.61
N VAL A 98 -2.89 -3.97 -18.89
CA VAL A 98 -4.02 -4.07 -17.97
C VAL A 98 -4.32 -5.55 -17.75
N ASN A 99 -4.21 -6.02 -16.51
CA ASN A 99 -4.37 -7.44 -16.14
C ASN A 99 -3.49 -8.38 -17.01
N GLY A 100 -2.29 -7.93 -17.36
CA GLY A 100 -1.34 -8.67 -18.22
C GLY A 100 -1.60 -8.56 -19.73
N VAL A 101 -2.71 -7.93 -20.15
CA VAL A 101 -3.00 -7.69 -21.57
C VAL A 101 -2.34 -6.39 -22.02
N TRP A 102 -1.54 -6.44 -23.08
CA TRP A 102 -0.98 -5.24 -23.70
C TRP A 102 -2.08 -4.49 -24.46
N VAL A 103 -2.53 -3.37 -23.92
CA VAL A 103 -3.64 -2.57 -24.48
C VAL A 103 -3.17 -1.45 -25.40
N GLY A 104 -1.97 -0.92 -25.18
CA GLY A 104 -1.47 0.19 -25.97
C GLY A 104 -0.10 0.70 -25.55
N VAL A 105 0.29 1.83 -26.09
CA VAL A 105 1.52 2.52 -25.75
C VAL A 105 1.26 4.00 -25.45
N HIS A 106 2.15 4.60 -24.66
CA HIS A 106 2.09 6.02 -24.37
C HIS A 106 3.48 6.64 -24.50
N ARG A 107 3.56 7.82 -25.15
CA ARG A 107 4.82 8.53 -25.39
C ARG A 107 5.34 9.26 -24.14
N ASP A 108 4.43 9.81 -23.33
CA ASP A 108 4.74 10.45 -22.05
C ASP A 108 4.14 9.68 -20.85
N PRO A 109 4.80 8.60 -20.38
CA PRO A 109 4.27 7.79 -19.29
C PRO A 109 4.19 8.56 -17.96
N THR A 110 4.99 9.60 -17.75
CA THR A 110 5.00 10.33 -16.48
C THR A 110 3.68 11.08 -16.30
N HIS A 111 3.21 11.74 -17.36
CA HIS A 111 1.92 12.41 -17.36
C HIS A 111 0.75 11.43 -17.17
N LEU A 112 0.77 10.29 -17.89
CA LEU A 112 -0.27 9.27 -17.79
C LEU A 112 -0.36 8.69 -16.37
N VAL A 113 0.78 8.27 -15.81
CA VAL A 113 0.85 7.65 -14.47
C VAL A 113 0.36 8.63 -13.40
N ASN A 114 0.77 9.89 -13.45
CA ASN A 114 0.31 10.89 -12.48
C ASN A 114 -1.21 11.10 -12.58
N THR A 115 -1.74 11.21 -13.80
CA THR A 115 -3.18 11.38 -14.03
C THR A 115 -3.97 10.20 -13.47
N VAL A 116 -3.54 8.95 -13.72
CA VAL A 116 -4.23 7.75 -13.22
C VAL A 116 -4.08 7.60 -11.70
N LYS A 117 -2.93 7.97 -11.13
CA LYS A 117 -2.75 8.02 -9.66
C LYS A 117 -3.68 9.05 -9.02
N ASP A 118 -3.84 10.23 -9.63
CA ASP A 118 -4.74 11.27 -9.12
C ASP A 118 -6.21 10.81 -9.18
N LEU A 119 -6.60 10.08 -10.23
CA LEU A 119 -7.94 9.45 -10.30
C LEU A 119 -8.18 8.46 -9.15
N ARG A 120 -7.14 7.71 -8.76
CA ARG A 120 -7.21 6.78 -7.62
C ARG A 120 -7.40 7.52 -6.31
N ARG A 121 -6.63 8.59 -6.09
CA ARG A 121 -6.67 9.41 -4.87
C ARG A 121 -8.00 10.15 -4.69
N THR A 122 -8.62 10.52 -5.80
CA THR A 122 -9.95 11.15 -5.83
C THR A 122 -11.10 10.15 -5.85
N ASN A 123 -10.79 8.84 -5.79
CA ASN A 123 -11.73 7.73 -5.79
C ASN A 123 -12.65 7.68 -7.04
N PHE A 124 -12.20 8.22 -8.18
CA PHE A 124 -12.87 8.01 -9.47
C PHE A 124 -12.61 6.60 -10.01
N ILE A 125 -11.43 6.06 -9.74
CA ILE A 125 -11.13 4.63 -9.89
C ILE A 125 -11.04 4.01 -8.50
N SER A 126 -11.40 2.73 -8.41
CA SER A 126 -11.36 2.02 -7.13
C SER A 126 -9.97 2.06 -6.51
N HIS A 127 -9.92 2.28 -5.20
CA HIS A 127 -8.70 2.23 -4.40
C HIS A 127 -7.98 0.86 -4.47
N GLU A 128 -8.68 -0.20 -4.92
CA GLU A 128 -8.13 -1.54 -5.13
C GLU A 128 -7.24 -1.67 -6.37
N VAL A 129 -7.30 -0.71 -7.31
CA VAL A 129 -6.52 -0.77 -8.56
C VAL A 129 -5.05 -0.52 -8.24
N SER A 130 -4.19 -1.46 -8.64
CA SER A 130 -2.74 -1.32 -8.49
C SER A 130 -2.11 -0.71 -9.73
N LEU A 131 -1.14 0.19 -9.51
CA LEU A 131 -0.52 1.02 -10.53
C LEU A 131 1.00 0.91 -10.44
N VAL A 132 1.60 0.08 -11.30
CA VAL A 132 3.03 -0.23 -11.26
C VAL A 132 3.73 0.36 -12.47
N ARG A 133 4.68 1.27 -12.26
CA ARG A 133 5.51 1.84 -13.34
C ARG A 133 6.92 1.27 -13.27
N ASP A 134 7.23 0.36 -14.19
CA ASP A 134 8.59 -0.13 -14.40
C ASP A 134 9.34 0.81 -15.37
N ILE A 135 10.26 1.59 -14.81
CA ILE A 135 11.05 2.56 -15.57
C ILE A 135 12.10 1.85 -16.44
N ARG A 136 12.66 0.72 -15.97
CA ARG A 136 13.74 0.01 -16.66
C ARG A 136 13.20 -0.71 -17.90
N ASP A 137 12.08 -1.41 -17.72
CA ASP A 137 11.49 -2.23 -18.79
C ASP A 137 10.52 -1.41 -19.66
N ARG A 138 10.25 -0.16 -19.27
CA ARG A 138 9.34 0.80 -19.95
C ARG A 138 7.93 0.24 -20.05
N GLU A 139 7.41 -0.17 -18.90
CA GLU A 139 6.08 -0.77 -18.78
C GLU A 139 5.29 -0.06 -17.69
N PHE A 140 4.02 0.20 -17.98
CA PHE A 140 3.03 0.63 -17.02
C PHE A 140 2.00 -0.47 -16.89
N LYS A 141 1.97 -1.14 -15.73
CA LYS A 141 1.10 -2.28 -15.45
C LYS A 141 0.00 -1.85 -14.50
N ILE A 142 -1.23 -2.17 -14.86
CA ILE A 142 -2.43 -1.88 -14.09
C ILE A 142 -3.12 -3.19 -13.77
N PHE A 143 -3.43 -3.41 -12.51
CA PHE A 143 -4.15 -4.60 -12.06
C PHE A 143 -5.47 -4.20 -11.41
N THR A 144 -6.56 -4.75 -11.93
CA THR A 144 -7.94 -4.57 -11.45
C THR A 144 -8.58 -5.89 -11.05
N ASP A 145 -7.82 -6.98 -11.12
CA ASP A 145 -8.26 -8.32 -10.76
C ASP A 145 -8.47 -8.46 -9.24
N ALA A 146 -9.24 -9.49 -8.90
CA ALA A 146 -9.58 -9.87 -7.54
C ALA A 146 -8.54 -10.84 -6.95
N GLY A 147 -8.45 -10.90 -5.62
CA GLY A 147 -7.60 -11.85 -4.92
C GLY A 147 -6.17 -11.38 -4.65
N ARG A 148 -5.79 -10.19 -5.11
CA ARG A 148 -4.57 -9.50 -4.67
C ARG A 148 -4.69 -9.13 -3.20
N VAL A 149 -3.59 -9.29 -2.47
CA VAL A 149 -3.46 -8.87 -1.08
C VAL A 149 -2.86 -7.46 -1.03
N CYS A 150 -3.51 -6.58 -0.30
CA CYS A 150 -3.10 -5.20 -0.12
C CYS A 150 -2.94 -4.88 1.36
N ARG A 151 -2.16 -3.84 1.67
CA ARG A 151 -2.14 -3.21 2.99
C ARG A 151 -2.31 -1.69 2.85
N PRO A 152 -3.04 -1.06 3.77
CA PRO A 152 -3.15 0.39 3.79
C PRO A 152 -1.89 1.03 4.36
N LEU A 153 -1.42 2.11 3.72
CA LEU A 153 -0.30 2.93 4.16
C LEU A 153 -0.68 4.40 4.13
N PHE A 154 -0.05 5.22 4.98
CA PHE A 154 -0.20 6.67 4.88
C PHE A 154 0.57 7.21 3.69
N VAL A 155 -0.05 8.13 2.96
CA VAL A 155 0.57 8.76 1.80
C VAL A 155 1.45 9.94 2.24
N VAL A 156 2.64 10.03 1.66
CA VAL A 156 3.52 11.20 1.77
C VAL A 156 3.30 12.09 0.55
N GLU A 157 3.14 13.39 0.78
CA GLU A 157 3.09 14.37 -0.29
C GLU A 157 4.47 14.48 -0.94
N THR A 158 4.53 14.26 -2.24
CA THR A 158 5.77 14.22 -3.03
C THR A 158 5.82 15.30 -4.10
N ASN A 159 4.73 16.04 -4.30
CA ASN A 159 4.68 17.11 -5.28
C ASN A 159 5.54 18.30 -4.79
N PRO A 160 6.64 18.64 -5.49
CA PRO A 160 7.52 19.73 -5.06
C PRO A 160 6.85 21.11 -5.09
N LYS A 161 5.72 21.24 -5.80
CA LYS A 161 4.94 22.48 -5.85
C LYS A 161 4.08 22.70 -4.60
N ASN A 162 3.80 21.65 -3.84
CA ASN A 162 3.02 21.75 -2.61
C ASN A 162 3.95 22.15 -1.45
N GLU A 163 3.52 23.12 -0.63
CA GLU A 163 4.27 23.55 0.55
C GLU A 163 4.48 22.40 1.55
N ARG A 164 3.57 21.43 1.55
CA ARG A 164 3.62 20.23 2.41
C ARG A 164 4.46 19.09 1.83
N ASN A 165 5.27 19.33 0.79
CA ASN A 165 6.18 18.32 0.25
C ASN A 165 7.04 17.67 1.35
N GLY A 166 7.14 16.34 1.31
CA GLY A 166 7.84 15.52 2.30
C GLY A 166 7.11 15.36 3.63
N GLN A 167 5.83 15.74 3.74
CA GLN A 167 5.00 15.51 4.92
C GLN A 167 3.90 14.50 4.62
N LEU A 168 3.33 13.91 5.67
CA LEU A 168 2.12 13.09 5.55
C LEU A 168 0.96 13.93 5.02
N VAL A 169 0.20 13.35 4.09
CA VAL A 169 -1.07 13.95 3.61
C VAL A 169 -2.06 14.05 4.78
N LEU A 170 -2.05 13.07 5.68
CA LEU A 170 -2.82 13.08 6.93
C LEU A 170 -2.54 14.35 7.76
N THR A 171 -3.61 15.09 8.07
CA THR A 171 -3.56 16.31 8.90
C THR A 171 -4.17 16.05 10.27
N LYS A 172 -3.89 16.96 11.22
CA LYS A 172 -4.61 16.98 12.50
C LYS A 172 -6.11 17.17 12.31
N ASP A 173 -6.54 17.92 11.30
CA ASP A 173 -7.95 18.11 10.98
C ASP A 173 -8.65 16.79 10.61
N HIS A 174 -7.96 15.90 9.87
CA HIS A 174 -8.50 14.56 9.60
C HIS A 174 -8.66 13.75 10.88
N VAL A 175 -7.71 13.86 11.81
CA VAL A 175 -7.79 13.18 13.12
C VAL A 175 -8.93 13.76 13.96
N MET A 176 -9.11 15.08 13.97
CA MET A 176 -10.22 15.73 14.68
C MET A 176 -11.58 15.25 14.15
N LYS A 177 -11.76 15.14 12.84
CA LYS A 177 -12.99 14.58 12.24
C LYS A 177 -13.25 13.14 12.70
N LEU A 178 -12.21 12.31 12.81
CA LEU A 178 -12.32 10.95 13.33
C LEU A 178 -12.63 10.88 14.83
N GLU A 179 -12.25 11.91 15.59
CA GLU A 179 -12.62 12.04 17.00
C GLU A 179 -14.07 12.49 17.13
N GLU A 180 -14.50 13.46 16.33
CA GLU A 180 -15.90 13.93 16.24
C GLU A 180 -16.87 12.80 15.87
N ASP A 181 -16.44 11.85 15.03
CA ASP A 181 -17.22 10.65 14.70
C ASP A 181 -17.64 9.83 15.93
N LYS A 182 -16.86 9.88 17.03
CA LYS A 182 -17.18 9.15 18.28
C LYS A 182 -18.32 9.79 19.05
N ASP A 183 -18.52 11.10 18.87
CA ASP A 183 -19.52 11.91 19.56
C ASP A 183 -20.81 12.07 18.73
N LEU A 184 -20.91 11.38 17.58
CA LEU A 184 -22.11 11.41 16.75
C LEU A 184 -23.34 10.90 17.53
N PRO A 185 -24.49 11.62 17.49
CA PRO A 185 -25.69 11.22 18.20
C PRO A 185 -26.18 9.85 17.78
N MET A 186 -26.53 9.01 18.77
CA MET A 186 -27.04 7.65 18.51
C MET A 186 -28.43 7.62 17.86
N ASP A 187 -29.18 8.72 17.97
CA ASP A 187 -30.58 8.83 17.50
C ASP A 187 -30.71 9.26 16.02
N LEU A 188 -29.59 9.42 15.31
CA LEU A 188 -29.61 9.74 13.88
C LEU A 188 -30.15 8.57 13.05
N SER A 189 -30.85 8.88 11.96
CA SER A 189 -31.22 7.85 10.98
C SER A 189 -29.97 7.22 10.36
N PRO A 190 -30.04 5.97 9.87
CA PRO A 190 -28.89 5.30 9.25
C PRO A 190 -28.30 6.06 8.05
N GLU A 191 -29.12 6.86 7.36
CA GLU A 191 -28.72 7.65 6.19
C GLU A 191 -27.98 8.92 6.60
N GLU A 192 -28.55 9.71 7.51
CA GLU A 192 -27.90 10.92 8.06
C GLU A 192 -26.58 10.58 8.75
N ARG A 193 -26.54 9.45 9.47
CA ARG A 193 -25.31 8.97 10.09
C ARG A 193 -24.24 8.64 9.05
N ARG A 194 -24.60 8.06 7.90
CA ARG A 194 -23.63 7.73 6.85
C ARG A 194 -23.07 9.00 6.18
N GLU A 195 -23.89 10.02 6.01
CA GLU A 195 -23.45 11.30 5.41
C GLU A 195 -22.52 12.09 6.34
N MET A 196 -22.77 12.04 7.65
CA MET A 196 -21.97 12.76 8.65
C MET A 196 -20.73 11.98 9.10
N TYR A 197 -20.73 10.65 8.99
CA TYR A 197 -19.63 9.81 9.45
C TYR A 197 -18.44 9.87 8.49
N TYR A 198 -17.31 10.37 8.97
CA TYR A 198 -16.10 10.44 8.18
C TYR A 198 -15.43 9.07 8.09
N GLY A 199 -15.09 8.47 9.23
CA GLY A 199 -14.59 7.11 9.35
C GLY A 199 -13.35 6.79 8.50
N TRP A 200 -13.11 5.49 8.32
CA TRP A 200 -12.01 5.01 7.48
C TRP A 200 -12.20 5.36 6.00
N GLU A 201 -13.44 5.28 5.50
CA GLU A 201 -13.76 5.63 4.11
C GLU A 201 -13.41 7.09 3.80
N GLY A 202 -13.65 8.01 4.74
CA GLY A 202 -13.27 9.41 4.62
C GLY A 202 -11.75 9.62 4.49
N LEU A 203 -10.92 8.81 5.16
CA LEU A 203 -9.45 8.86 5.02
C LEU A 203 -8.98 8.35 3.65
N VAL A 204 -9.62 7.30 3.14
CA VAL A 204 -9.32 6.78 1.80
C VAL A 204 -9.76 7.80 0.74
N ASN A 205 -10.97 8.37 0.89
CA ASN A 205 -11.52 9.37 -0.01
C ASN A 205 -10.76 10.70 0.01
N SER A 206 -10.09 11.04 1.11
CA SER A 206 -9.21 12.22 1.17
C SER A 206 -7.83 11.99 0.58
N GLY A 207 -7.53 10.76 0.12
CA GLY A 207 -6.22 10.36 -0.38
C GLY A 207 -5.14 10.31 0.70
N ALA A 208 -5.51 10.33 1.99
CA ALA A 208 -4.57 10.23 3.09
C ALA A 208 -4.02 8.81 3.27
N VAL A 209 -4.79 7.81 2.84
CA VAL A 209 -4.44 6.39 2.91
C VAL A 209 -4.58 5.75 1.53
N GLU A 210 -3.57 4.98 1.13
CA GLU A 210 -3.56 4.19 -0.11
C GLU A 210 -3.35 2.70 0.20
N TYR A 211 -4.02 1.82 -0.54
CA TYR A 211 -3.90 0.37 -0.41
C TYR A 211 -2.82 -0.17 -1.35
N VAL A 212 -1.67 -0.54 -0.83
CA VAL A 212 -0.56 -0.99 -1.66
C VAL A 212 -0.54 -2.52 -1.71
N ASP A 213 -0.40 -3.08 -2.92
CA ASP A 213 -0.17 -4.51 -3.10
C ASP A 213 1.31 -4.86 -3.22
N ALA A 214 1.61 -6.17 -3.23
CA ALA A 214 3.00 -6.65 -3.27
C ALA A 214 3.79 -6.21 -4.51
N GLU A 215 3.13 -5.92 -5.64
CA GLU A 215 3.82 -5.52 -6.87
C GLU A 215 4.06 -4.00 -6.91
N GLU A 216 3.10 -3.21 -6.41
CA GLU A 216 3.26 -1.77 -6.23
C GLU A 216 4.34 -1.43 -5.20
N GLU A 217 4.52 -2.29 -4.18
CA GLU A 217 5.60 -2.19 -3.18
C GLU A 217 7.01 -2.10 -3.78
N GLU A 218 7.28 -2.74 -4.92
CA GLU A 218 8.59 -2.70 -5.59
C GLU A 218 8.92 -1.31 -6.17
N THR A 219 7.92 -0.44 -6.33
CA THR A 219 8.08 0.90 -6.91
C THR A 219 8.01 2.04 -5.89
N ILE A 220 7.62 1.75 -4.65
CA ILE A 220 7.43 2.75 -3.60
C ILE A 220 8.54 2.69 -2.53
N MET A 221 8.66 3.77 -1.77
CA MET A 221 9.57 3.88 -0.64
C MET A 221 8.77 4.19 0.63
N ILE A 222 8.82 3.28 1.61
CA ILE A 222 8.02 3.32 2.84
C ILE A 222 8.90 3.64 4.04
N VAL A 223 8.57 4.70 4.78
CA VAL A 223 9.20 5.02 6.07
C VAL A 223 8.49 4.30 7.22
N MET A 224 9.25 3.87 8.23
CA MET A 224 8.71 3.06 9.34
C MET A 224 7.96 3.87 10.40
N THR A 225 8.41 5.10 10.67
CA THR A 225 7.75 5.98 11.65
C THR A 225 7.68 7.41 11.14
N PRO A 226 6.66 8.19 11.54
CA PRO A 226 6.57 9.61 11.19
C PRO A 226 7.76 10.44 11.70
N GLU A 227 8.34 10.06 12.84
CA GLU A 227 9.54 10.71 13.38
C GLU A 227 10.73 10.58 12.42
N ASP A 228 10.91 9.40 11.83
CA ASP A 228 12.00 9.15 10.89
C ASP A 228 11.79 9.94 9.58
N LEU A 229 10.53 10.21 9.20
CA LEU A 229 10.20 11.09 8.08
C LEU A 229 10.64 12.54 8.36
N ASP A 230 10.33 13.07 9.55
CA ASP A 230 10.72 14.42 9.97
C ASP A 230 12.25 14.57 10.04
N ILE A 231 12.94 13.54 10.54
CA ILE A 231 14.41 13.46 10.56
C ILE A 231 14.96 13.48 9.13
N SER A 232 14.38 12.68 8.23
CA SER A 232 14.78 12.64 6.82
C SER A 232 14.62 14.01 6.15
N LYS A 233 13.52 14.72 6.43
CA LYS A 233 13.28 16.06 5.89
C LYS A 233 14.31 17.07 6.39
N LYS A 234 14.58 17.09 7.69
CA LYS A 234 15.62 17.96 8.28
C LYS A 234 17.00 17.71 7.68
N LEU A 235 17.36 16.45 7.41
CA LEU A 235 18.64 16.13 6.75
C LEU A 235 18.68 16.66 5.32
N GLN A 236 17.57 16.57 4.58
CA GLN A 236 17.47 17.11 3.22
C GLN A 236 17.57 18.64 3.19
N ASP A 237 17.02 19.32 4.21
CA ASP A 237 17.15 20.77 4.40
C ASP A 237 18.56 21.19 4.86
N GLY A 238 19.49 20.24 5.03
CA GLY A 238 20.89 20.50 5.40
C GLY A 238 21.13 20.67 6.89
N PHE A 239 20.16 20.37 7.75
CA PHE A 239 20.39 20.35 9.19
C PHE A 239 21.28 19.16 9.57
N ILE A 240 22.36 19.45 10.27
CA ILE A 240 23.19 18.41 10.90
C ILE A 240 22.38 17.88 12.07
N ILE A 241 21.89 16.66 11.93
CA ILE A 241 21.33 15.92 13.05
C ILE A 241 22.52 15.26 13.72
N ASP A 242 22.88 15.73 14.91
CA ASP A 242 23.74 14.94 15.79
C ASP A 242 23.11 13.56 15.88
N THR A 243 23.82 12.55 15.38
CA THR A 243 23.40 11.15 15.46
C THR A 243 22.84 10.87 16.87
N PRO A 244 21.86 9.96 17.02
CA PRO A 244 21.42 9.50 18.34
C PRO A 244 22.49 8.64 19.03
N ALA A 245 23.76 9.06 19.00
CA ALA A 245 24.78 8.72 19.98
C ALA A 245 24.55 9.46 21.31
N GLY A 246 23.51 10.30 21.40
CA GLY A 246 22.93 10.83 22.63
C GLY A 246 21.46 10.43 22.75
N GLN A 247 21.16 9.13 22.87
CA GLN A 247 19.85 8.71 23.38
C GLN A 247 19.64 9.40 24.73
N THR A 248 18.63 10.27 24.82
CA THR A 248 18.18 10.85 26.09
C THR A 248 17.65 9.78 27.05
N ASP A 249 17.26 8.61 26.53
CA ASP A 249 16.76 7.46 27.28
C ASP A 249 17.52 6.17 26.93
N LEU A 250 18.24 5.62 27.92
CA LEU A 250 19.04 4.39 27.81
C LEU A 250 18.21 3.14 27.46
N ASN A 251 16.90 3.13 27.73
CA ASN A 251 16.04 1.97 27.49
C ASN A 251 15.34 1.99 26.13
N SER A 252 15.55 3.04 25.33
CA SER A 252 14.90 3.20 24.04
C SER A 252 15.48 2.25 22.99
N ARG A 253 14.63 1.84 22.03
CA ARG A 253 15.05 0.99 20.91
C ARG A 253 16.15 1.67 20.11
N VAL A 254 17.22 0.93 19.82
CA VAL A 254 18.30 1.43 18.95
C VAL A 254 17.75 1.59 17.53
N LYS A 255 17.72 2.84 17.05
CA LYS A 255 17.36 3.17 15.68
C LYS A 255 18.61 3.11 14.78
N SER A 256 18.40 2.75 13.51
CA SER A 256 19.48 2.83 12.52
C SER A 256 19.82 4.30 12.26
N ALA A 257 21.10 4.57 11.96
CA ALA A 257 21.50 5.92 11.58
C ALA A 257 20.71 6.37 10.34
N PRO A 258 20.20 7.61 10.31
CA PRO A 258 19.40 8.07 9.19
C PRO A 258 20.28 8.14 7.94
N ASN A 259 19.77 7.60 6.82
CA ASN A 259 20.52 7.58 5.58
C ASN A 259 20.33 8.91 4.83
N ALA A 260 21.42 9.65 4.64
CA ALA A 260 21.40 10.92 3.90
C ALA A 260 21.07 10.75 2.40
N THR A 261 21.13 9.52 1.86
CA THR A 261 20.88 9.25 0.44
C THR A 261 19.46 8.79 0.11
N SER A 262 18.55 8.66 1.09
CA SER A 262 17.14 8.36 0.78
C SER A 262 16.44 9.64 0.31
N HIS A 263 16.32 9.82 -1.00
CA HIS A 263 15.95 11.11 -1.56
C HIS A 263 14.43 11.40 -1.56
N THR A 264 13.55 10.40 -1.47
CA THR A 264 12.09 10.64 -1.46
C THR A 264 11.31 9.47 -0.83
N TRP A 265 10.66 9.72 0.31
CA TRP A 265 9.65 8.80 0.86
C TRP A 265 8.32 9.04 0.16
N THR A 266 7.62 7.95 -0.17
CA THR A 266 6.30 8.00 -0.84
C THR A 266 5.17 7.65 0.11
N HIS A 267 5.46 6.79 1.10
CA HIS A 267 4.48 6.26 2.02
C HIS A 267 5.10 6.14 3.42
N CYS A 268 4.25 6.07 4.43
CA CYS A 268 4.60 5.78 5.81
C CYS A 268 3.77 4.61 6.32
N GLU A 269 4.44 3.70 7.04
CA GLU A 269 3.78 2.63 7.78
C GLU A 269 2.83 3.23 8.82
N ILE A 270 1.64 2.64 8.97
CA ILE A 270 0.64 3.12 9.94
C ILE A 270 1.12 2.81 11.35
N HIS A 271 1.48 1.56 11.59
CA HIS A 271 2.16 1.13 12.81
C HIS A 271 2.83 -0.24 12.58
N PRO A 272 4.12 -0.42 12.95
CA PRO A 272 4.83 -1.68 12.69
C PRO A 272 4.21 -2.95 13.30
N SER A 273 3.35 -2.83 14.32
CA SER A 273 2.65 -4.00 14.91
C SER A 273 1.56 -4.57 14.00
N MET A 274 1.10 -3.82 12.99
CA MET A 274 0.01 -4.24 12.10
C MET A 274 0.40 -5.38 11.16
N ILE A 275 1.69 -5.71 11.09
CA ILE A 275 2.22 -6.89 10.40
C ILE A 275 1.83 -8.22 11.07
N LEU A 276 1.40 -8.18 12.34
CA LEU A 276 1.07 -9.38 13.10
C LEU A 276 -0.30 -9.94 12.70
N GLY A 277 -0.50 -11.23 12.95
CA GLY A 277 -1.78 -11.91 12.84
C GLY A 277 -2.56 -11.83 14.15
N ILE A 278 -3.79 -12.32 14.15
CA ILE A 278 -4.71 -12.22 15.30
C ILE A 278 -4.16 -12.95 16.53
N CYS A 279 -3.58 -14.13 16.35
CA CYS A 279 -3.04 -14.88 17.49
C CYS A 279 -1.68 -14.32 17.94
N ALA A 280 -0.91 -13.75 17.02
CA ALA A 280 0.37 -13.13 17.37
C ALA A 280 0.17 -11.78 18.09
N SER A 281 -0.89 -11.03 17.78
CA SER A 281 -1.15 -9.71 18.37
C SER A 281 -1.63 -9.74 19.83
N ILE A 282 -1.96 -10.91 20.37
CA ILE A 282 -2.37 -11.09 21.77
C ILE A 282 -1.24 -11.60 22.66
N ILE A 283 -0.01 -11.68 22.13
CA ILE A 283 1.18 -12.08 22.88
C ILE A 283 1.78 -10.81 23.51
N PRO A 284 1.97 -10.76 24.85
CA PRO A 284 2.58 -9.63 25.54
C PRO A 284 4.01 -9.33 25.13
#